data_AF-A0A1F9P2Y6-F1
#
_entry.id   AF-A0A1F9P2Y6-F1
#
_cell.length_a   1.000
_cell.length_b   1.000
_cell.length_c   1.000
_cell.angle_alpha   90.00
_cell.angle_beta   90.00
_cell.angle_gamma   90.00
#
_symmetry.space_group_name_H-M   'P 1'
#
loop_
_entity.id
_entity.type
_entity.pdbx_description
1 polymer ?
#
loop_
_entity_poly.entity_id
_entity_poly.type
_entity_poly.pdbx_seq_one_letter_code
_entity_poly.pdbx_strand_id
1 'polypeptide(L)'
;ASEGMEARRELGGTLDLLRREIASALYNRNDKRLRFVVEDRDNFGKPASNLELTTLAAPSTQVRSESGIINVQYRLSEKDKRYLLLRREQDVQLELTTVPSYPQMEQINAFLVECYDGSKWVKSWDTALNGNLPRQVRITVQIEENGKPVEFSVYSDPKVTGS
;
A
#
# COMPACT_ATOMS: atom_id res chain seq x y z
N ALA A 1 -9.19 27.12 -4.77
CA ALA A 1 -9.11 26.43 -6.08
C ALA A 1 -7.78 25.68 -6.28
N SER A 2 -6.67 26.15 -5.68
CA SER A 2 -5.34 25.47 -5.72
C SER A 2 -5.29 24.17 -4.91
N GLU A 3 -5.85 24.15 -3.70
CA GLU A 3 -5.76 23.00 -2.77
C GLU A 3 -6.39 21.71 -3.34
N GLY A 4 -7.56 21.80 -3.98
CA GLY A 4 -8.20 20.62 -4.60
C GLY A 4 -7.44 20.06 -5.81
N MET A 5 -6.70 20.89 -6.55
CA MET A 5 -5.85 20.41 -7.65
C MET A 5 -4.58 19.71 -7.12
N GLU A 6 -4.03 20.20 -6.02
CA GLU A 6 -2.86 19.61 -5.36
C GLU A 6 -3.20 18.25 -4.74
N ALA A 7 -4.32 18.15 -4.02
CA ALA A 7 -4.82 16.89 -3.46
C ALA A 7 -5.07 15.83 -4.55
N ARG A 8 -5.66 16.21 -5.70
CA ARG A 8 -5.82 15.30 -6.85
C ARG A 8 -4.50 14.87 -7.47
N ARG A 9 -3.50 15.76 -7.52
CA ARG A 9 -2.18 15.43 -8.05
C ARG A 9 -1.47 14.44 -7.13
N GLU A 10 -1.50 14.67 -5.82
CA GLU A 10 -0.93 13.76 -4.81
C GLU A 10 -1.64 12.39 -4.82
N LEU A 11 -2.97 12.39 -4.91
CA LEU A 11 -3.78 11.19 -5.08
C LEU A 11 -3.35 10.40 -6.31
N GLY A 12 -3.26 11.04 -7.48
CA GLY A 12 -2.88 10.39 -8.73
C GLY A 12 -1.49 9.74 -8.65
N GLY A 13 -0.51 10.46 -8.09
CA GLY A 13 0.84 9.93 -7.87
C GLY A 13 0.87 8.75 -6.90
N THR A 14 0.11 8.85 -5.80
CA THR A 14 0.01 7.80 -4.78
C THR A 14 -0.65 6.54 -5.32
N LEU A 15 -1.75 6.67 -6.05
CA LEU A 15 -2.45 5.53 -6.66
C LEU A 15 -1.59 4.84 -7.73
N ASP A 16 -0.83 5.59 -8.54
CA ASP A 16 0.09 5.00 -9.52
C ASP A 16 1.28 4.30 -8.85
N LEU A 17 1.84 4.88 -7.78
CA LEU A 17 2.88 4.23 -6.99
C LEU A 17 2.39 2.88 -6.42
N LEU A 18 1.28 2.90 -5.68
CA LEU A 18 0.67 1.70 -5.11
C LEU A 18 0.37 0.64 -6.18
N ARG A 19 -0.17 1.05 -7.33
CA ARG A 19 -0.45 0.15 -8.46
C ARG A 19 0.82 -0.55 -8.95
N ARG A 20 1.93 0.19 -9.10
CA ARG A 20 3.23 -0.35 -9.57
C ARG A 20 3.85 -1.28 -8.54
N GLU A 21 3.81 -0.92 -7.27
CA GLU A 21 4.32 -1.76 -6.18
C GLU A 21 3.54 -3.07 -6.07
N ILE A 22 2.21 -3.03 -6.13
CA ILE A 22 1.38 -4.24 -6.14
C ILE A 22 1.66 -5.09 -7.38
N ALA A 23 1.77 -4.47 -8.56
CA ALA A 23 2.08 -5.19 -9.79
C ALA A 23 3.44 -5.90 -9.72
N SER A 24 4.35 -5.36 -8.91
CA SER A 24 5.71 -5.84 -8.70
C SER A 24 5.86 -6.62 -7.39
N ALA A 25 4.76 -6.99 -6.75
CA ALA A 25 4.78 -7.70 -5.48
C ALA A 25 5.47 -9.06 -5.62
N LEU A 26 6.34 -9.37 -4.66
CA LEU A 26 7.15 -10.57 -4.59
C LEU A 26 6.67 -11.44 -3.43
N TYR A 27 6.49 -12.72 -3.73
CA TYR A 27 6.17 -13.73 -2.74
C TYR A 27 6.93 -15.02 -3.04
N ASN A 28 7.49 -15.63 -2.00
CA ASN A 28 8.04 -16.97 -2.05
C ASN A 28 7.67 -17.68 -0.75
N ARG A 29 7.01 -18.84 -0.85
CA ARG A 29 6.59 -19.62 0.32
C ARG A 29 7.75 -20.03 1.24
N ASN A 30 8.96 -20.15 0.69
CA ASN A 30 10.15 -20.56 1.43
C ASN A 30 10.94 -19.38 2.02
N ASP A 31 10.66 -18.15 1.60
CA ASP A 31 11.32 -16.94 2.12
C ASP A 31 10.30 -16.05 2.85
N LYS A 32 10.31 -16.11 4.18
CA LYS A 32 9.37 -15.35 5.04
C LYS A 32 9.49 -13.83 4.90
N ARG A 33 10.56 -13.33 4.30
CA ARG A 33 10.75 -11.90 4.03
C ARG A 33 9.94 -11.42 2.82
N LEU A 34 9.54 -12.33 1.93
CA LEU A 34 8.76 -12.02 0.74
C LEU A 34 7.29 -12.33 1.02
N ARG A 35 6.51 -11.31 1.38
CA ARG A 35 5.11 -11.48 1.81
C ARG A 35 4.21 -10.39 1.27
N PHE A 36 2.91 -10.68 1.28
CA PHE A 36 1.84 -9.74 1.00
C PHE A 36 0.74 -9.94 2.04
N VAL A 37 0.42 -8.86 2.76
CA VAL A 37 -0.52 -8.85 3.87
C VAL A 37 -1.45 -7.64 3.74
N VAL A 38 -2.74 -7.90 3.84
CA VAL A 38 -3.78 -6.88 3.99
C VAL A 38 -4.54 -7.20 5.27
N GLU A 39 -4.61 -6.23 6.17
CA GLU A 39 -5.43 -6.31 7.37
C GLU A 39 -6.60 -5.34 7.26
N ASP A 40 -7.81 -5.85 7.50
CA ASP A 40 -8.98 -4.99 7.66
C ASP A 40 -8.88 -4.29 9.02
N ARG A 41 -8.93 -2.97 9.01
CA ARG A 41 -8.93 -2.13 10.18
C ARG A 41 -10.19 -1.28 10.16
N ASP A 42 -10.80 -1.15 11.32
CA ASP A 42 -11.81 -0.13 11.53
C ASP A 42 -11.16 1.01 12.31
N ASN A 43 -11.28 2.23 11.80
CA ASN A 43 -10.94 3.43 12.53
C ASN A 43 -12.19 4.31 12.69
N PHE A 44 -12.91 4.12 13.80
CA PHE A 44 -14.14 4.86 14.15
C PHE A 44 -15.25 4.81 13.09
N GLY A 45 -15.48 3.63 12.50
CA GLY A 45 -16.51 3.40 11.48
C GLY A 45 -16.09 3.76 10.06
N LYS A 46 -14.82 4.14 9.86
CA LYS A 46 -14.25 4.42 8.53
C LYS A 46 -13.40 3.25 8.06
N PRO A 47 -13.53 2.83 6.78
CA PRO A 47 -12.66 1.82 6.21
C PRO A 47 -11.18 2.22 6.30
N ALA A 48 -10.40 1.42 7.01
CA ALA A 48 -8.95 1.54 7.06
C ALA A 48 -8.33 0.18 6.74
N SER A 49 -7.25 0.16 5.98
CA SER A 49 -6.49 -1.05 5.73
C SER A 49 -5.04 -0.82 6.09
N ASN A 50 -4.42 -1.83 6.69
CA ASN A 50 -2.98 -1.93 6.65
C ASN A 50 -2.61 -2.76 5.43
N LEU A 51 -1.73 -2.24 4.59
CA LEU A 51 -1.14 -2.98 3.49
C LEU A 51 0.35 -3.11 3.74
N GLU A 52 0.84 -4.33 3.75
CA GLU A 52 2.25 -4.65 3.75
C GLU A 52 2.56 -5.55 2.56
N LEU A 53 3.57 -5.20 1.77
CA LEU A 53 4.03 -6.05 0.69
C LEU A 53 5.54 -5.94 0.50
N THR A 54 6.12 -7.01 -0.02
CA THR A 54 7.48 -6.99 -0.55
C THR A 54 7.42 -6.73 -2.05
N THR A 55 8.21 -5.77 -2.54
CA THR A 55 8.20 -5.31 -3.94
C THR A 55 9.62 -4.97 -4.41
N LEU A 56 9.79 -4.74 -5.70
CA LEU A 56 11.02 -4.20 -6.26
C LEU A 56 11.20 -2.74 -5.86
N ALA A 57 12.44 -2.38 -5.48
CA ALA A 57 12.85 -1.01 -5.25
C ALA A 57 12.89 -0.23 -6.57
N ALA A 58 12.61 1.07 -6.51
CA ALA A 58 12.91 1.95 -7.63
C ALA A 58 14.43 1.99 -7.88
N PRO A 59 14.89 2.17 -9.13
CA PRO A 59 16.32 2.32 -9.40
C PRO A 59 16.93 3.45 -8.57
N SER A 60 17.87 3.11 -7.70
CA SER A 60 18.64 4.03 -6.87
C SER A 60 19.97 4.33 -7.55
N THR A 61 20.38 5.61 -7.58
CA THR A 61 21.74 6.00 -7.99
C THR A 61 22.74 5.94 -6.84
N GLN A 62 22.31 5.52 -5.64
CA GLN A 62 23.19 5.44 -4.48
C GLN A 62 24.12 4.23 -4.57
N VAL A 63 25.32 4.41 -4.01
CA VAL A 63 26.45 3.45 -4.08
C VAL A 63 26.30 2.29 -3.09
N ARG A 64 25.19 2.20 -2.35
CA ARG A 64 24.98 1.11 -1.38
C ARG A 64 24.54 -0.16 -2.11
N SER A 65 25.01 -1.31 -1.63
CA SER A 65 24.50 -2.62 -2.03
C SER A 65 23.07 -2.80 -1.53
N GLU A 66 22.11 -2.19 -2.22
CA GLU A 66 20.69 -2.44 -2.04
C GLU A 66 20.35 -3.79 -2.68
N SER A 67 19.48 -4.56 -2.04
CA SER A 67 19.04 -5.85 -2.56
C SER A 67 18.15 -5.72 -3.81
N GLY A 68 17.68 -4.51 -4.10
CA GLY A 68 16.66 -4.23 -5.10
C GLY A 68 15.26 -4.67 -4.66
N ILE A 69 15.10 -5.18 -3.44
CA ILE A 69 13.84 -5.68 -2.87
C ILE A 69 13.57 -4.94 -1.57
N ILE A 70 12.38 -4.36 -1.47
CA ILE A 70 11.94 -3.60 -0.30
C ILE A 70 10.64 -4.15 0.25
N ASN A 71 10.51 -4.12 1.57
CA ASN A 71 9.22 -4.21 2.24
C ASN A 71 8.63 -2.80 2.34
N VAL A 72 7.41 -2.63 1.83
CA VAL A 72 6.67 -1.37 1.92
C VAL A 72 5.41 -1.58 2.77
N GLN A 73 5.08 -0.57 3.57
CA GLN A 73 3.93 -0.59 4.46
C GLN A 73 3.14 0.70 4.34
N TYR A 74 1.82 0.56 4.20
CA TYR A 74 0.86 1.64 4.17
C TYR A 74 -0.13 1.48 5.31
N ARG A 75 -0.35 2.56 6.05
CA ARG A 75 -1.33 2.60 7.14
C ARG A 75 -1.94 3.99 7.27
N LEU A 76 -3.20 4.00 7.67
CA LEU A 76 -3.88 5.23 8.05
C LEU A 76 -3.40 5.67 9.44
N SER A 77 -3.13 6.95 9.61
CA SER A 77 -2.82 7.56 10.90
C SER A 77 -3.65 8.81 11.08
N GLU A 78 -4.20 9.01 12.28
CA GLU A 78 -4.90 10.26 12.61
C GLU A 78 -3.94 11.24 13.28
N LYS A 79 -3.92 12.48 12.79
CA LYS A 79 -3.15 13.59 13.38
C LYS A 79 -3.97 14.87 13.24
N ASP A 80 -4.20 15.57 14.35
CA ASP A 80 -4.94 16.84 14.38
C ASP A 80 -6.33 16.76 13.70
N LYS A 81 -7.06 15.64 13.92
CA LYS A 81 -8.36 15.31 13.30
C LYS A 81 -8.34 15.16 11.77
N ARG A 82 -7.17 15.02 11.18
CA ARG A 82 -6.96 14.70 9.77
C ARG A 82 -6.35 13.31 9.67
N TYR A 83 -6.71 12.55 8.64
CA TYR A 83 -6.03 11.28 8.38
C TYR A 83 -4.94 11.45 7.35
N LEU A 84 -3.83 10.78 7.61
CA LEU A 84 -2.64 10.71 6.80
C LEU A 84 -2.48 9.27 6.34
N LEU A 85 -2.18 9.07 5.07
CA LEU A 85 -1.62 7.81 4.61
C LEU A 85 -0.12 7.83 4.89
N LEU A 86 0.32 7.03 5.84
CA LEU A 86 1.74 6.87 6.13
C LEU A 86 2.31 5.74 5.28
N ARG A 87 3.48 5.99 4.67
CA ARG A 87 4.30 4.98 3.99
C ARG A 87 5.57 4.72 4.79
N ARG A 88 6.00 3.46 4.84
CA ARG A 88 7.33 3.04 5.31
C ARG A 88 7.93 2.12 4.26
N GLU A 89 9.22 2.25 3.99
CA GLU A 89 9.95 1.32 3.12
C GLU A 89 11.25 0.89 3.78
N GLN A 90 11.65 -0.36 3.58
CA GLN A 90 12.88 -0.92 4.14
C GLN A 90 13.42 -1.99 3.22
N ASP A 91 14.74 -1.96 2.96
CA ASP A 91 15.42 -3.05 2.25
C ASP A 91 15.32 -4.35 3.07
N VAL A 92 14.94 -5.46 2.42
CA VAL A 92 14.71 -6.75 3.09
C VAL A 92 15.98 -7.42 3.64
N GLN A 93 17.17 -6.96 3.24
CA GLN A 93 18.46 -7.43 3.74
C GLN A 93 19.02 -6.55 4.86
N LEU A 94 18.48 -5.34 5.06
CA LEU A 94 18.94 -4.43 6.10
C LEU A 94 18.08 -4.57 7.36
N GLU A 95 18.64 -5.16 8.41
CA GLU A 95 18.04 -5.17 9.74
C GLU A 95 18.29 -3.84 10.45
N LEU A 96 17.54 -2.81 10.06
CA LEU A 96 17.44 -1.56 10.80
C LEU A 96 16.30 -1.65 11.79
N THR A 97 16.59 -1.36 13.06
CA THR A 97 15.62 -1.45 14.16
C THR A 97 14.55 -0.36 14.12
N THR A 98 14.77 0.75 13.42
CA THR A 98 13.83 1.87 13.34
C THR A 98 13.90 2.63 12.00
N VAL A 99 13.19 2.14 10.98
CA VAL A 99 12.89 2.97 9.80
C VAL A 99 11.60 3.77 10.06
N PRO A 100 11.64 5.12 10.08
CA PRO A 100 10.45 5.92 10.34
C PRO A 100 9.47 5.85 9.16
N SER A 101 8.17 5.88 9.45
CA SER A 101 7.15 6.15 8.43
C SER A 101 7.15 7.64 8.08
N TYR A 102 6.77 7.98 6.85
CA TYR A 102 6.57 9.35 6.39
C TYR A 102 5.19 9.52 5.74
N PRO A 103 4.62 10.74 5.72
CA PRO A 103 3.37 11.00 5.01
C PRO A 103 3.53 10.79 3.51
N GLN A 104 2.74 9.89 2.94
CA GLN A 104 2.61 9.68 1.49
C GLN A 104 1.49 10.54 0.90
N MET A 105 0.42 10.72 1.68
CA MET A 105 -0.72 11.53 1.30
C MET A 105 -1.38 12.12 2.54
N GLU A 106 -1.78 13.39 2.44
CA GLU A 106 -2.53 14.06 3.50
C GLU A 106 -4.02 14.20 3.14
N GLN A 107 -4.83 14.59 4.13
CA GLN A 107 -6.25 14.91 3.94
C GLN A 107 -7.07 13.77 3.31
N ILE A 108 -6.75 12.52 3.69
CA ILE A 108 -7.56 11.37 3.29
C ILE A 108 -8.63 11.08 4.34
N ASN A 109 -9.72 10.47 3.92
CA ASN A 109 -10.85 10.09 4.76
C ASN A 109 -10.87 8.58 5.02
N ALA A 110 -10.50 7.79 4.01
CA ALA A 110 -10.46 6.33 4.07
C ALA A 110 -9.39 5.77 3.15
N PHE A 111 -8.84 4.63 3.53
CA PHE A 111 -7.91 3.83 2.72
C PHE A 111 -8.32 2.37 2.85
N LEU A 112 -8.89 1.80 1.80
CA LEU A 112 -9.38 0.44 1.75
C LEU A 112 -8.60 -0.36 0.72
N VAL A 113 -8.13 -1.53 1.12
CA VAL A 113 -7.50 -2.51 0.24
C VAL A 113 -8.29 -3.80 0.28
N GLU A 114 -8.64 -4.29 -0.90
CA GLU A 114 -9.39 -5.52 -1.08
C GLU A 114 -8.67 -6.44 -2.05
N CYS A 115 -8.71 -7.73 -1.76
CA CYS A 115 -8.06 -8.79 -2.52
C CYS A 115 -9.09 -9.70 -3.16
N TYR A 116 -8.92 -10.01 -4.44
CA TYR A 116 -9.76 -10.98 -5.13
C TYR A 116 -9.16 -12.38 -4.99
N ASP A 117 -9.93 -13.31 -4.39
CA ASP A 117 -9.50 -14.69 -4.17
C ASP A 117 -9.71 -15.62 -5.38
N GLY A 118 -10.34 -15.10 -6.44
CA GLY A 118 -10.78 -15.88 -7.61
C GLY A 118 -12.28 -16.14 -7.65
N SER A 119 -13.00 -15.79 -6.58
CA SER A 119 -14.46 -15.88 -6.48
C SER A 119 -15.08 -14.58 -5.96
N LYS A 120 -14.50 -13.97 -4.92
CA LYS A 120 -15.01 -12.76 -4.26
C LYS A 120 -13.88 -11.84 -3.82
N TRP A 121 -14.27 -10.60 -3.51
CA TRP A 121 -13.41 -9.62 -2.86
C TRP A 121 -13.40 -9.85 -1.35
N VAL A 122 -12.22 -9.88 -0.74
CA VAL A 122 -12.01 -9.98 0.71
C VAL A 122 -11.15 -8.82 1.19
N LYS A 123 -11.39 -8.34 2.42
CA LYS A 123 -10.67 -7.20 3.02
C LYS A 123 -9.43 -7.62 3.82
N SER A 124 -9.13 -8.91 3.86
CA SER A 124 -7.95 -9.42 4.55
C SER A 124 -7.30 -10.51 3.73
N TRP A 125 -5.98 -10.49 3.71
CA TRP A 125 -5.14 -11.44 3.00
C TRP A 125 -3.84 -11.61 3.75
N ASP A 126 -3.34 -12.83 3.86
CA ASP A 126 -2.00 -13.06 4.34
C ASP A 126 -1.39 -14.22 3.54
N THR A 127 -0.39 -13.92 2.73
CA THR A 127 0.35 -14.95 1.97
C THR A 127 0.92 -16.08 2.84
N ALA A 128 1.16 -15.86 4.14
CA ALA A 128 1.58 -16.91 5.07
C ALA A 128 0.45 -17.91 5.36
N LEU A 129 -0.81 -17.48 5.29
CA LEU A 129 -2.00 -18.31 5.49
C LEU A 129 -2.55 -18.85 4.16
N ASN A 130 -2.64 -17.98 3.14
CA ASN A 130 -3.21 -18.29 1.84
C ASN A 130 -2.25 -19.09 0.95
N GLY A 131 -0.94 -18.91 1.14
CA GLY A 131 0.09 -19.61 0.39
C GLY A 131 0.30 -19.11 -1.04
N ASN A 132 -0.31 -17.98 -1.43
CA ASN A 132 -0.21 -17.33 -2.72
C ASN A 132 -0.55 -15.82 -2.64
N LEU A 133 -0.16 -15.08 -3.68
CA LEU A 133 -0.62 -13.69 -3.89
C LEU A 133 -2.10 -13.67 -4.30
N PRO A 134 -2.83 -12.58 -4.00
CA PRO A 134 -4.19 -12.40 -4.50
C PRO A 134 -4.21 -12.28 -6.02
N ARG A 135 -5.31 -12.68 -6.66
CA ARG A 135 -5.41 -12.63 -8.13
C ARG A 135 -5.47 -11.20 -8.67
N GLN A 136 -6.10 -10.32 -7.90
CA GLN A 136 -6.20 -8.90 -8.18
C GLN A 136 -6.37 -8.16 -6.85
N VAL A 137 -5.89 -6.92 -6.80
CA VAL A 137 -6.04 -6.03 -5.65
C VAL A 137 -6.79 -4.79 -6.11
N ARG A 138 -7.78 -4.37 -5.32
CA ARG A 138 -8.49 -3.11 -5.46
C ARG A 138 -8.06 -2.19 -4.32
N ILE A 139 -7.59 -1.01 -4.66
CA ILE A 139 -7.31 0.06 -3.71
C ILE A 139 -8.40 1.10 -3.88
N THR A 140 -8.99 1.54 -2.78
CA THR A 140 -9.93 2.66 -2.75
C THR A 140 -9.44 3.69 -1.75
N VAL A 141 -9.23 4.92 -2.22
CA VAL A 141 -8.91 6.09 -1.40
C VAL A 141 -10.09 7.03 -1.44
N GLN A 142 -10.52 7.50 -0.28
CA GLN A 142 -11.52 8.54 -0.16
C GLN A 142 -10.85 9.84 0.27
N ILE A 143 -11.15 10.95 -0.41
CA ILE A 143 -10.71 12.31 -0.06
C ILE A 143 -11.92 13.24 0.05
N GLU A 144 -11.72 14.42 0.64
CA GLU A 144 -12.73 15.47 0.63
C GLU A 144 -12.52 16.42 -0.56
N GLU A 145 -13.56 16.62 -1.36
CA GLU A 145 -13.62 17.64 -2.42
C GLU A 145 -14.85 18.52 -2.24
N ASN A 146 -14.64 19.83 -2.10
CA ASN A 146 -15.72 20.81 -1.92
C ASN A 146 -16.67 20.44 -0.75
N GLY A 147 -16.11 19.94 0.37
CA GLY A 147 -16.88 19.55 1.56
C GLY A 147 -17.63 18.22 1.42
N LYS A 148 -17.34 17.42 0.38
CA LYS A 148 -17.97 16.11 0.16
C LYS A 148 -16.91 15.02 0.01
N PRO A 149 -17.13 13.83 0.59
CA PRO A 149 -16.25 12.69 0.35
C PRO A 149 -16.39 12.20 -1.09
N VAL A 150 -15.27 11.96 -1.76
CA VAL A 150 -15.18 11.39 -3.11
C VAL A 150 -14.23 10.20 -3.08
N GLU A 151 -14.64 9.09 -3.67
CA GLU A 151 -13.87 7.84 -3.72
C GLU A 151 -13.19 7.65 -5.06
N PHE A 152 -11.96 7.16 -5.02
CA PHE A 152 -11.16 6.82 -6.18
C PHE A 152 -10.62 5.42 -6.01
N SER A 153 -10.85 4.57 -7.02
CA SER A 153 -10.38 3.19 -7.00
C SER A 153 -9.43 2.89 -8.15
N VAL A 154 -8.40 2.09 -7.87
CA VAL A 154 -7.53 1.49 -8.88
C VAL A 154 -7.43 0.00 -8.65
N TYR A 155 -7.19 -0.73 -9.74
CA TYR A 155 -7.02 -2.17 -9.74
C TYR A 155 -5.59 -2.50 -10.16
N SER A 156 -4.99 -3.50 -9.52
CA SER A 156 -3.67 -4.01 -9.90
C SER A 156 -3.60 -5.52 -9.72
N ASP A 157 -3.03 -6.20 -10.70
CA ASP A 157 -2.77 -7.63 -10.65
C ASP A 157 -1.30 -7.83 -10.24
N PRO A 158 -0.98 -8.56 -9.17
CA PRO A 158 0.40 -8.94 -8.89
C PRO A 158 0.94 -9.83 -10.02
N LYS A 159 1.98 -9.37 -10.73
CA LYS A 159 2.46 -10.05 -11.96
C LYS A 159 3.72 -10.87 -11.75
N VAL A 160 4.47 -10.60 -10.68
CA VAL A 160 5.76 -11.26 -10.46
C VAL A 160 5.55 -12.51 -9.63
N THR A 161 5.44 -13.65 -10.30
CA THR A 161 5.56 -14.95 -9.64
C THR A 161 7.04 -15.26 -9.48
N GLY A 162 7.54 -15.30 -8.25
CA GLY A 162 8.87 -15.86 -7.97
C GLY A 162 8.89 -17.32 -8.42
N SER A 163 9.74 -17.63 -9.39
CA SER A 163 10.03 -18.99 -9.85
C SER A 163 10.81 -19.78 -8.80
#